data_AF-A0A2X0MI13-F1
#
_entry.id   AF-A0A2X0MI13-F1
#
_cell.length_a   1.000
_cell.length_b   1.000
_cell.length_c   1.000
_cell.angle_alpha   90.00
_cell.angle_beta   90.00
_cell.angle_gamma   90.00
#
_symmetry.space_group_name_H-M   'P 1'
#
loop_
_entity.id
_entity.type
_entity.pdbx_description
1 polymer ?
#
loop_
_entity_poly.entity_id
_entity_poly.type
_entity_poly.pdbx_seq_one_letter_code
_entity_poly.pdbx_strand_id
1 'polypeptide(L)'
;MRRDVQEIFKTTPHHKQVMMFSATLSKEIRPTCKKFMQSPLEIYVDDEKKLTLHGLQQHYVRLEESAKNRKLNDLLDSLEFNQVCIFVKSVSRAIELDRLLRECNFPSIAIHSGLKQEERIKLYQQFKAFEKRVLVATDVFGRGIDVERVNIVINYDTPGEADSYLHRVGRAGRFGTKGLAITFVSNDDNEEVLKAIQSRFEVEISELPETIDASTYMNA
;
A
#
# COMPACT_ATOMS: atom_id res chain seq x y z
N MET A 1 -21.27 1.50 4.44
CA MET A 1 -20.52 0.23 4.49
C MET A 1 -20.98 -0.71 5.62
N ARG A 2 -20.85 -0.37 6.92
CA ARG A 2 -21.22 -1.31 8.02
C ARG A 2 -22.71 -1.70 8.02
N ARG A 3 -23.59 -0.73 7.78
CA ARG A 3 -25.04 -0.94 7.70
C ARG A 3 -25.41 -1.85 6.53
N ASP A 4 -24.91 -1.53 5.34
CA ASP A 4 -25.20 -2.25 4.10
C ASP A 4 -24.79 -3.73 4.20
N VAL A 5 -23.60 -4.00 4.74
CA VAL A 5 -23.13 -5.39 4.98
C VAL A 5 -24.04 -6.14 5.95
N GLN A 6 -24.53 -5.47 7.01
CA GLN A 6 -25.48 -6.09 7.95
C GLN A 6 -26.84 -6.35 7.32
N GLU A 7 -27.34 -5.44 6.49
CA GLU A 7 -28.60 -5.60 5.76
C GLU A 7 -28.51 -6.79 4.81
N ILE A 8 -27.44 -6.90 4.01
CA ILE A 8 -27.19 -8.08 3.16
C ILE A 8 -27.02 -9.34 4.00
N PHE A 9 -26.29 -9.29 5.11
CA PHE A 9 -26.12 -10.47 5.96
C PHE A 9 -27.46 -11.00 6.49
N LYS A 10 -28.39 -10.11 6.83
CA LYS A 10 -29.74 -10.46 7.30
C LYS A 10 -30.63 -11.07 6.22
N THR A 11 -30.37 -10.81 4.93
CA THR A 11 -31.13 -11.42 3.83
C THR A 11 -30.65 -12.84 3.48
N THR A 12 -29.51 -13.27 4.01
CA THR A 12 -28.98 -14.62 3.81
C THR A 12 -29.46 -15.60 4.90
N PRO A 13 -29.50 -16.92 4.65
CA PRO A 13 -29.94 -17.92 5.62
C PRO A 13 -29.24 -17.81 6.98
N HIS A 14 -29.96 -18.11 8.07
CA HIS A 14 -29.38 -18.06 9.42
C HIS A 14 -28.29 -19.11 9.63
N HIS A 15 -28.46 -20.30 9.07
CA HIS A 15 -27.47 -21.36 9.14
C HIS A 15 -26.62 -21.36 7.87
N LYS A 16 -25.41 -20.82 7.98
CA LYS A 16 -24.44 -20.69 6.89
C LYS A 16 -23.03 -20.63 7.45
N GLN A 17 -22.05 -21.04 6.64
CA GLN A 17 -20.65 -20.77 6.94
C GLN A 17 -20.35 -19.30 6.69
N VAL A 18 -19.66 -18.66 7.64
CA VAL A 18 -19.20 -17.27 7.53
C VAL A 18 -17.71 -17.26 7.78
N MET A 19 -16.95 -16.71 6.84
CA MET A 19 -15.49 -16.59 6.92
C MET A 19 -15.10 -15.12 6.81
N MET A 20 -14.11 -14.70 7.60
CA MET A 20 -13.55 -13.34 7.56
C MET A 20 -12.03 -13.43 7.39
N PHE A 21 -11.49 -12.64 6.49
CA PHE A 21 -10.04 -12.57 6.21
C PHE A 21 -9.59 -11.12 6.33
N SER A 22 -8.52 -10.87 7.07
CA SER A 22 -7.89 -9.56 7.16
C SER A 22 -6.40 -9.72 7.48
N ALA A 23 -5.56 -8.89 6.86
CA ALA A 23 -4.14 -8.81 7.20
C ALA A 23 -3.92 -8.11 8.55
N THR A 24 -4.85 -7.24 8.98
CA THR A 24 -4.80 -6.57 10.30
C THR A 24 -6.14 -6.75 11.03
N LEU A 25 -6.11 -7.22 12.27
CA LEU A 25 -7.31 -7.44 13.08
C LEU A 25 -7.10 -6.96 14.53
N SER A 26 -7.40 -5.67 14.75
CA SER A 26 -7.29 -5.04 16.07
C SER A 26 -8.17 -5.71 17.12
N LYS A 27 -7.78 -5.64 18.40
CA LYS A 27 -8.57 -6.20 19.51
C LYS A 27 -9.98 -5.59 19.59
N GLU A 28 -10.13 -4.34 19.16
CA GLU A 28 -11.40 -3.61 19.14
C GLU A 28 -12.40 -4.11 18.08
N ILE A 29 -11.91 -4.59 16.92
CA ILE A 29 -12.81 -5.05 15.84
C ILE A 29 -13.27 -6.49 16.07
N ARG A 30 -12.51 -7.30 16.82
CA ARG A 30 -12.79 -8.73 17.07
C ARG A 30 -14.22 -8.99 17.60
N PRO A 31 -14.74 -8.27 18.63
CA PRO A 31 -16.10 -8.48 19.10
C PRO A 31 -17.16 -8.21 18.02
N THR A 32 -16.87 -7.30 17.09
CA THR A 32 -17.78 -7.02 15.98
C THR A 32 -17.77 -8.17 14.97
N CYS A 33 -16.61 -8.73 14.63
CA CYS A 33 -16.50 -9.89 13.76
C CYS A 33 -17.24 -11.12 14.32
N LYS A 34 -17.07 -11.41 15.62
CA LYS A 34 -17.73 -12.55 16.28
C LYS A 34 -19.26 -12.50 16.22
N LYS A 35 -19.86 -11.31 16.13
CA LYS A 35 -21.33 -11.17 16.00
C LYS A 35 -21.89 -11.74 14.69
N PHE A 36 -21.05 -11.96 13.68
CA PHE A 36 -21.46 -12.53 12.39
C PHE A 36 -21.17 -14.03 12.26
N MET A 37 -20.46 -14.63 13.23
CA MET A 37 -19.98 -16.01 13.15
C MET A 37 -20.51 -16.83 14.34
N GLN A 38 -20.72 -18.13 14.14
CA GLN A 38 -21.11 -19.07 15.20
C GLN A 38 -19.92 -19.96 15.52
N SER A 39 -19.37 -19.84 16.73
CA SER A 39 -18.20 -20.59 17.21
C SER A 39 -17.07 -20.71 16.17
N PRO A 40 -16.54 -19.57 15.66
CA PRO A 40 -15.55 -19.60 14.59
C PRO A 40 -14.24 -20.25 15.04
N LEU A 41 -13.59 -20.95 14.11
CA LEU A 41 -12.16 -21.24 14.24
C LEU A 41 -11.40 -19.92 14.08
N GLU A 42 -10.66 -19.54 15.11
CA GLU A 42 -9.89 -18.30 15.15
C GLU A 42 -8.40 -18.62 14.92
N ILE A 43 -7.90 -18.27 13.74
CA ILE A 43 -6.47 -18.39 13.39
C ILE A 43 -5.86 -16.99 13.45
N TYR A 44 -4.96 -16.77 14.39
CA TYR A 44 -4.25 -15.50 14.56
C TYR A 44 -2.77 -15.67 14.26
N VAL A 45 -2.19 -14.63 13.68
CA VAL A 45 -0.77 -14.36 13.84
C VAL A 45 -0.69 -13.55 15.13
N ASP A 46 -0.25 -14.18 16.22
CA ASP A 46 -0.14 -13.54 17.53
C ASP A 46 0.74 -12.29 17.46
N ASP A 47 0.49 -11.30 18.33
CA ASP A 47 1.31 -10.07 18.44
C ASP A 47 2.80 -10.41 18.67
N GLU A 48 3.12 -11.57 19.26
CA GLU A 48 4.49 -12.08 19.45
C GLU A 48 5.16 -12.61 18.17
N LYS A 49 4.37 -12.92 17.13
CA LYS A 49 4.86 -13.37 15.82
C LYS A 49 4.80 -12.21 14.83
N LYS A 50 5.95 -11.58 14.71
CA LYS A 50 6.34 -10.50 13.80
C LYS A 50 5.61 -10.59 12.45
N LEU A 51 4.78 -9.58 12.16
CA LEU A 51 4.29 -9.29 10.81
C LEU A 51 5.41 -8.55 10.03
N THR A 52 6.57 -9.18 9.94
CA THR A 52 7.68 -8.68 9.12
C THR A 52 7.49 -9.16 7.70
N LEU A 53 7.48 -8.22 6.76
CA LEU A 53 7.45 -8.53 5.33
C LEU A 53 8.85 -9.00 4.89
N HIS A 54 9.13 -10.28 5.09
CA HIS A 54 10.38 -10.89 4.64
C HIS A 54 10.56 -10.70 3.12
N GLY A 55 11.73 -10.22 2.70
CA GLY A 55 12.02 -9.89 1.31
C GLY A 55 11.67 -8.46 0.89
N LEU A 56 10.95 -7.69 1.72
CA LEU A 56 10.67 -6.29 1.48
C LEU A 56 11.69 -5.39 2.20
N GLN A 57 12.53 -4.70 1.44
CA GLN A 57 13.36 -3.61 1.96
C GLN A 57 12.50 -2.37 2.19
N GLN A 58 12.69 -1.72 3.33
CA GLN A 58 11.85 -0.59 3.75
C GLN A 58 12.76 0.55 4.17
N HIS A 59 12.62 1.69 3.48
CA HIS A 59 13.37 2.90 3.75
C HIS A 59 12.46 4.12 3.89
N TYR A 60 12.97 5.16 4.55
CA TYR A 60 12.35 6.47 4.56
C TYR A 60 13.30 7.55 4.04
N VAL A 61 12.74 8.67 3.57
CA VAL A 61 13.50 9.88 3.20
C VAL A 61 12.87 11.06 3.93
N ARG A 62 13.68 11.83 4.65
CA ARG A 62 13.27 13.12 5.22
C ARG A 62 13.45 14.21 4.18
N LEU A 63 12.38 14.93 3.88
CA LEU A 63 12.41 16.02 2.93
C LEU A 63 11.20 16.94 3.09
N GLU A 64 11.38 18.21 2.76
CA GLU A 64 10.29 19.16 2.64
C GLU A 64 9.29 18.77 1.54
N GLU A 65 8.02 19.16 1.69
CA GLU A 65 6.98 18.91 0.69
C GLU A 65 7.36 19.41 -0.72
N SER A 66 8.04 20.56 -0.79
CA SER A 66 8.49 21.16 -2.05
C SER A 66 9.56 20.32 -2.78
N ALA A 67 10.31 19.50 -2.05
CA ALA A 67 11.37 18.66 -2.61
C ALA A 67 10.88 17.30 -3.10
N LYS A 68 9.63 16.90 -2.76
CA LYS A 68 9.10 15.56 -3.06
C LYS A 68 9.07 15.23 -4.55
N ASN A 69 8.61 16.14 -5.40
CA ASN A 69 8.55 15.92 -6.84
C ASN A 69 9.94 15.63 -7.42
N ARG A 70 10.93 16.45 -7.05
CA ARG A 70 12.32 16.28 -7.49
C ARG A 70 12.88 14.96 -7.01
N LYS A 71 12.74 14.66 -5.71
CA LYS A 71 13.24 13.41 -5.14
C LYS A 71 12.57 12.19 -5.76
N LEU A 72 11.28 12.25 -6.05
CA LEU A 72 10.57 11.17 -6.73
C LEU A 72 11.12 10.92 -8.13
N ASN A 73 11.32 11.98 -8.93
CA ASN A 73 11.92 11.84 -10.26
C ASN A 73 13.33 11.22 -10.17
N ASP A 74 14.17 11.73 -9.26
CA ASP A 74 15.52 11.18 -9.03
C ASP A 74 15.47 9.69 -8.67
N LEU A 75 14.48 9.25 -7.88
CA LEU A 75 14.27 7.84 -7.53
C LEU A 75 13.78 7.01 -8.72
N LEU A 76 12.87 7.53 -9.54
CA LEU A 76 12.37 6.83 -10.73
C LEU A 76 13.42 6.72 -11.84
N ASP A 77 14.38 7.63 -11.90
CA ASP A 77 15.51 7.56 -12.84
C ASP A 77 16.63 6.64 -12.35
N SER A 78 16.88 6.59 -11.03
CA SER A 78 18.00 5.82 -10.46
C SER A 78 17.67 4.38 -10.10
N LEU A 79 16.42 4.07 -9.74
CA LEU A 79 16.02 2.72 -9.33
C LEU A 79 15.60 1.86 -10.53
N GLU A 80 16.01 0.60 -10.51
CA GLU A 80 15.55 -0.39 -11.48
C GLU A 80 14.22 -0.99 -11.01
N PHE A 81 13.16 -0.92 -11.81
CA PHE A 81 11.87 -1.51 -11.42
C PHE A 81 11.08 -2.08 -12.57
N ASN A 82 10.25 -3.09 -12.29
CA ASN A 82 9.26 -3.58 -13.24
C ASN A 82 8.07 -2.63 -13.28
N GLN A 83 7.37 -2.52 -12.15
CA GLN A 83 6.30 -1.55 -11.94
C GLN A 83 6.41 -0.93 -10.55
N VAL A 84 6.01 0.33 -10.46
CA VAL A 84 6.00 1.11 -9.22
C VAL A 84 4.59 1.58 -8.90
N CYS A 85 4.22 1.48 -7.63
CA CYS A 85 2.98 2.01 -7.09
C CYS A 85 3.28 3.17 -6.13
N ILE A 86 2.74 4.35 -6.44
CA ILE A 86 2.98 5.59 -5.71
C ILE A 86 1.69 5.98 -4.98
N PHE A 87 1.72 6.02 -3.66
CA PHE A 87 0.57 6.36 -2.84
C PHE A 87 0.56 7.84 -2.41
N VAL A 88 -0.58 8.48 -2.63
CA VAL A 88 -0.85 9.88 -2.27
C VAL A 88 -2.11 10.01 -1.41
N LYS A 89 -2.19 11.08 -0.60
CA LYS A 89 -3.26 11.26 0.39
C LYS A 89 -4.57 11.80 -0.18
N SER A 90 -4.58 12.36 -1.39
CA SER A 90 -5.79 12.98 -1.97
C SER A 90 -5.92 12.79 -3.48
N VAL A 91 -7.16 12.89 -3.97
CA VAL A 91 -7.51 12.80 -5.39
C VAL A 91 -6.80 13.88 -6.20
N SER A 92 -6.81 15.13 -5.71
CA SER A 92 -6.16 16.26 -6.40
C SER A 92 -4.65 16.01 -6.55
N ARG A 93 -3.98 15.47 -5.53
CA ARG A 93 -2.56 15.12 -5.60
C ARG A 93 -2.30 13.98 -6.58
N ALA A 94 -3.19 12.99 -6.66
CA ALA A 94 -3.06 11.90 -7.62
C ALA A 94 -3.11 12.40 -9.07
N ILE A 95 -4.05 13.29 -9.36
CA ILE A 95 -4.22 13.89 -10.69
C ILE A 95 -2.99 14.74 -11.05
N GLU A 96 -2.57 15.62 -10.13
CA GLU A 96 -1.46 16.53 -10.40
C GLU A 96 -0.13 15.79 -10.52
N LEU A 97 0.12 14.80 -9.66
CA LEU A 97 1.35 14.01 -9.73
C LEU A 97 1.42 13.19 -11.02
N ASP A 98 0.32 12.58 -11.45
CA ASP A 98 0.27 11.87 -12.73
C ASP A 98 0.49 12.79 -13.93
N ARG A 99 -0.04 14.02 -13.90
CA ARG A 99 0.24 15.03 -14.93
C ARG A 99 1.74 15.33 -15.01
N LEU A 100 2.37 15.62 -13.87
CA LEU A 100 3.79 15.95 -13.79
C LEU A 100 4.68 14.79 -14.26
N LEU A 101 4.36 13.56 -13.84
CA LEU A 101 5.10 12.37 -14.25
C LEU A 101 5.04 12.16 -15.77
N ARG A 102 3.86 12.33 -16.38
CA ARG A 102 3.71 12.24 -17.84
C ARG A 102 4.47 13.34 -18.58
N GLU A 103 4.55 14.54 -18.02
CA GLU A 103 5.35 15.65 -18.57
C GLU A 103 6.86 15.37 -18.48
N CYS A 104 7.29 14.64 -17.44
CA CYS A 104 8.65 14.13 -17.30
C CYS A 104 8.92 12.83 -18.10
N ASN A 105 8.04 12.45 -19.04
CA ASN A 105 8.13 11.23 -19.84
C ASN A 105 8.04 9.91 -19.07
N PHE A 106 7.56 9.92 -17.83
CA PHE A 106 7.18 8.68 -17.14
C PHE A 106 5.75 8.29 -17.55
N PRO A 107 5.54 7.15 -18.23
CA PRO A 107 4.20 6.72 -18.62
C PRO A 107 3.44 6.20 -17.39
N SER A 108 2.77 7.13 -16.70
CA SER A 108 1.95 6.87 -15.51
C SER A 108 0.46 6.84 -15.82
N ILE A 109 -0.28 6.27 -14.86
CA ILE A 109 -1.73 6.39 -14.74
C ILE A 109 -2.10 6.75 -13.29
N ALA A 110 -3.22 7.44 -13.10
CA ALA A 110 -3.78 7.72 -11.79
C ALA A 110 -5.07 6.92 -11.53
N ILE A 111 -5.19 6.25 -10.38
CA ILE A 111 -6.44 5.62 -9.95
C ILE A 111 -6.87 6.12 -8.58
N HIS A 112 -8.07 6.70 -8.51
CA HIS A 112 -8.58 7.35 -7.31
C HIS A 112 -10.12 7.33 -7.26
N SER A 113 -10.71 7.74 -6.14
CA SER A 113 -12.18 7.73 -5.91
C SER A 113 -12.98 8.65 -6.84
N GLY A 114 -12.36 9.69 -7.40
CA GLY A 114 -13.02 10.58 -8.36
C GLY A 114 -13.33 9.96 -9.74
N LEU A 115 -12.80 8.77 -10.04
CA LEU A 115 -13.09 8.06 -11.29
C LEU A 115 -14.33 7.18 -11.18
N LYS A 116 -15.09 7.08 -12.27
CA LYS A 116 -16.15 6.06 -12.40
C LYS A 116 -15.55 4.66 -12.28
N GLN A 117 -16.33 3.72 -11.74
CA GLN A 117 -15.86 2.35 -11.51
C GLN A 117 -15.35 1.68 -12.80
N GLU A 118 -16.03 1.90 -13.92
CA GLU A 118 -15.62 1.37 -15.24
C GLU A 118 -14.23 1.87 -15.66
N GLU A 119 -13.95 3.17 -15.49
CA GLU A 119 -12.65 3.75 -15.81
C GLU A 119 -11.56 3.23 -14.85
N ARG A 120 -11.88 3.07 -13.56
CA ARG A 120 -10.96 2.46 -12.58
C ARG A 120 -10.58 1.03 -12.99
N ILE A 121 -11.54 0.24 -13.44
CA ILE A 121 -11.31 -1.14 -13.89
C ILE A 121 -10.46 -1.15 -15.17
N LYS A 122 -10.75 -0.27 -16.12
CA LYS A 122 -9.98 -0.16 -17.37
C LYS A 122 -8.52 0.19 -17.09
N LEU A 123 -8.25 1.26 -16.33
CA LEU A 123 -6.89 1.66 -15.97
C LEU A 123 -6.16 0.59 -15.16
N TYR A 124 -6.86 -0.09 -14.26
CA TYR A 124 -6.31 -1.24 -13.54
C TYR A 124 -5.90 -2.38 -14.47
N GLN A 125 -6.73 -2.71 -15.45
CA GLN A 125 -6.41 -3.75 -16.44
C GLN A 125 -5.19 -3.36 -17.29
N GLN A 126 -5.08 -2.10 -17.71
CA GLN A 126 -3.90 -1.61 -18.43
C GLN A 126 -2.62 -1.73 -17.61
N PHE A 127 -2.67 -1.38 -16.32
CA PHE A 127 -1.54 -1.55 -15.42
C PHE A 127 -1.18 -3.03 -15.24
N LYS A 128 -2.18 -3.88 -15.01
CA LYS A 128 -1.97 -5.32 -14.85
C LYS A 128 -1.42 -5.98 -16.13
N ALA A 129 -1.81 -5.47 -17.30
CA ALA A 129 -1.31 -5.89 -18.61
C ALA A 129 0.08 -5.33 -18.94
N PHE A 130 0.72 -4.59 -18.00
CA PHE A 130 2.05 -4.01 -18.16
C PHE A 130 2.13 -2.92 -19.26
N GLU A 131 1.00 -2.33 -19.66
CA GLU A 131 1.00 -1.20 -20.61
C GLU A 131 1.59 0.08 -19.99
N LYS A 132 1.56 0.17 -18.66
CA LYS A 132 2.04 1.30 -17.86
C LYS A 132 2.87 0.77 -16.70
N ARG A 133 4.03 1.39 -16.46
CA ARG A 133 4.96 0.97 -15.40
C ARG A 133 4.75 1.73 -14.10
N VAL A 134 4.11 2.90 -14.15
CA VAL A 134 3.90 3.77 -12.98
C VAL A 134 2.42 3.90 -12.70
N LEU A 135 2.02 3.63 -11.45
CA LEU A 135 0.66 3.83 -10.97
C LEU A 135 0.69 4.83 -9.81
N VAL A 136 -0.06 5.92 -9.92
CA VAL A 136 -0.34 6.84 -8.82
C VAL A 136 -1.72 6.53 -8.26
N ALA A 137 -1.84 6.34 -6.94
CA ALA A 137 -3.10 5.93 -6.34
C ALA A 137 -3.34 6.51 -4.94
N THR A 138 -4.61 6.66 -4.58
CA THR A 138 -5.02 6.88 -3.19
C THR A 138 -5.29 5.54 -2.48
N ASP A 139 -5.60 5.57 -1.19
CA ASP A 139 -5.91 4.36 -0.38
C ASP A 139 -7.11 3.54 -0.89
N VAL A 140 -7.89 4.09 -1.82
CA VAL A 140 -8.89 3.35 -2.62
C VAL A 140 -8.28 2.13 -3.31
N PHE A 141 -6.97 2.16 -3.55
CA PHE A 141 -6.18 1.12 -4.19
C PHE A 141 -5.28 0.35 -3.22
N GLY A 142 -5.25 0.72 -1.94
CA GLY A 142 -4.36 0.14 -0.94
C GLY A 142 -4.74 -1.27 -0.46
N ARG A 143 -5.99 -1.72 -0.67
CA ARG A 143 -6.49 -3.00 -0.16
C ARG A 143 -6.95 -3.94 -1.28
N GLY A 144 -6.43 -5.16 -1.29
CA GLY A 144 -6.94 -6.27 -2.13
C GLY A 144 -6.50 -6.25 -3.59
N ILE A 145 -5.59 -5.36 -3.97
CA ILE A 145 -5.12 -5.25 -5.35
C ILE A 145 -3.93 -6.16 -5.59
N ASP A 146 -4.06 -6.97 -6.64
CA ASP A 146 -3.10 -7.99 -7.01
C ASP A 146 -2.38 -7.63 -8.29
N VAL A 147 -1.18 -7.07 -8.10
CA VAL A 147 -0.25 -6.78 -9.20
C VAL A 147 1.09 -7.41 -8.83
N GLU A 148 1.25 -8.69 -9.19
CA GLU A 148 2.46 -9.50 -8.91
C GLU A 148 3.76 -8.85 -9.40
N ARG A 149 3.68 -7.98 -10.41
CA ARG A 149 4.83 -7.31 -11.03
C ARG A 149 5.25 -6.01 -10.33
N VAL A 150 4.52 -5.56 -9.31
CA VAL A 150 4.93 -4.41 -8.51
C VAL A 150 6.07 -4.83 -7.58
N ASN A 151 7.26 -4.29 -7.82
CA ASN A 151 8.42 -4.53 -6.97
C ASN A 151 8.81 -3.28 -6.16
N ILE A 152 8.32 -2.09 -6.53
CA ILE A 152 8.53 -0.87 -5.75
C ILE A 152 7.21 -0.24 -5.31
N VAL A 153 7.14 0.14 -4.03
CA VAL A 153 6.09 1.00 -3.47
C VAL A 153 6.72 2.29 -2.96
N ILE A 154 6.16 3.43 -3.36
CA ILE A 154 6.56 4.74 -2.85
C ILE A 154 5.38 5.37 -2.12
N ASN A 155 5.51 5.59 -0.82
CA ASN A 155 4.60 6.44 -0.07
C ASN A 155 5.03 7.89 -0.26
N TYR A 156 4.56 8.51 -1.34
CA TYR A 156 4.77 9.94 -1.60
C TYR A 156 4.16 10.81 -0.50
N ASP A 157 2.99 10.39 0.00
CA ASP A 157 2.44 10.86 1.26
C ASP A 157 2.47 9.73 2.30
N THR A 158 3.06 10.02 3.47
CA THR A 158 3.04 9.11 4.62
C THR A 158 1.59 8.67 4.92
N PRO A 159 1.33 7.37 5.14
CA PRO A 159 -0.02 6.88 5.45
C PRO A 159 -0.57 7.51 6.73
N GLY A 160 -1.90 7.56 6.89
CA GLY A 160 -2.50 8.14 8.09
C GLY A 160 -2.35 7.30 9.36
N GLU A 161 -2.09 6.00 9.21
CA GLU A 161 -1.97 5.05 10.32
C GLU A 161 -1.06 3.87 9.94
N ALA A 162 -0.51 3.19 10.95
CA ALA A 162 0.42 2.09 10.74
C ALA A 162 -0.18 0.89 10.00
N ASP A 163 -1.45 0.56 10.24
CA ASP A 163 -2.12 -0.52 9.48
C ASP A 163 -2.19 -0.21 7.99
N SER A 164 -2.46 1.04 7.63
CA SER A 164 -2.51 1.49 6.24
C SER A 164 -1.15 1.38 5.57
N TYR A 165 -0.05 1.62 6.29
CA TYR A 165 1.31 1.36 5.79
C TYR A 165 1.46 -0.09 5.31
N LEU A 166 1.13 -1.07 6.17
CA LEU A 166 1.27 -2.49 5.85
C LEU A 166 0.47 -2.88 4.59
N HIS A 167 -0.76 -2.36 4.46
CA HIS A 167 -1.60 -2.61 3.28
C HIS A 167 -1.02 -2.04 1.99
N ARG A 168 -0.35 -0.88 2.08
CA ARG A 168 0.33 -0.22 0.95
C ARG A 168 1.60 -0.94 0.55
N VAL A 169 2.50 -1.20 1.51
CA VAL A 169 3.82 -1.79 1.19
C VAL A 169 3.73 -3.28 0.87
N GLY A 170 2.72 -3.99 1.39
CA GLY A 170 2.40 -5.37 1.02
C GLY A 170 1.90 -5.54 -0.43
N ARG A 171 1.92 -4.48 -1.24
CA ARG A 171 1.74 -4.55 -2.71
C ARG A 171 3.02 -4.95 -3.43
N ALA A 172 4.18 -4.69 -2.85
CA ALA A 172 5.46 -5.22 -3.30
C ALA A 172 5.86 -6.46 -2.48
N GLY A 173 6.77 -7.26 -3.01
CA GLY A 173 7.31 -8.44 -2.31
C GLY A 173 6.27 -9.54 -2.07
N ARG A 174 5.30 -9.71 -2.98
CA ARG A 174 4.22 -10.71 -2.82
C ARG A 174 4.77 -12.13 -2.98
N PHE A 175 4.17 -13.11 -2.31
CA PHE A 175 4.58 -14.52 -2.36
C PHE A 175 6.07 -14.76 -2.00
N GLY A 176 6.65 -13.90 -1.16
CA GLY A 176 8.06 -14.01 -0.73
C GLY A 176 9.05 -13.53 -1.79
N THR A 177 8.60 -12.82 -2.83
CA THR A 177 9.50 -12.12 -3.75
C THR A 177 10.17 -10.95 -3.06
N LYS A 178 11.29 -10.48 -3.64
CA LYS A 178 11.91 -9.25 -3.20
C LYS A 178 11.07 -8.03 -3.58
N GLY A 179 11.23 -6.95 -2.82
CA GLY A 179 10.64 -5.66 -3.13
C GLY A 179 11.25 -4.52 -2.32
N LEU A 180 10.90 -3.30 -2.70
CA LEU A 180 11.39 -2.07 -2.07
C LEU A 180 10.21 -1.16 -1.73
N ALA A 181 10.18 -0.63 -0.52
CA ALA A 181 9.25 0.38 -0.07
C ALA A 181 10.01 1.63 0.40
N ILE A 182 9.67 2.78 -0.15
CA ILE A 182 10.26 4.08 0.24
C ILE A 182 9.15 5.00 0.73
N THR A 183 9.35 5.64 1.88
CA THR A 183 8.36 6.56 2.47
C THR A 183 8.92 7.97 2.65
N PHE A 184 8.20 8.96 2.14
CA PHE A 184 8.55 10.37 2.31
C PHE A 184 7.97 10.92 3.61
N VAL A 185 8.86 11.44 4.45
CA VAL A 185 8.57 12.02 5.75
C VAL A 185 8.86 13.52 5.68
N SER A 186 7.84 14.36 5.87
CA SER A 186 7.94 15.80 5.61
C SER A 186 7.54 16.72 6.75
N ASN A 187 7.12 16.16 7.88
CA ASN A 187 6.75 16.91 9.08
C ASN A 187 6.77 16.00 10.32
N ASP A 188 6.61 16.60 11.48
CA ASP A 188 6.63 15.90 12.76
C ASP A 188 5.50 14.87 12.89
N ASP A 189 4.31 15.15 12.37
CA ASP A 189 3.20 14.18 12.34
C ASP A 189 3.59 12.90 11.56
N ASN A 190 4.34 13.06 10.46
CA ASN A 190 4.83 11.92 9.68
C ASN A 190 5.91 11.13 10.43
N GLU A 191 6.75 11.80 11.24
CA GLU A 191 7.71 11.15 12.12
C GLU A 191 7.01 10.32 13.21
N GLU A 192 5.93 10.84 13.80
CA GLU A 192 5.13 10.08 14.76
C GLU A 192 4.51 8.83 14.13
N VAL A 193 3.97 8.95 12.92
CA VAL A 193 3.45 7.78 12.19
C VAL A 193 4.56 6.78 11.86
N LEU A 194 5.74 7.24 11.42
CA LEU A 194 6.88 6.36 11.15
C LEU A 194 7.30 5.59 12.42
N LYS A 195 7.38 6.27 13.58
CA LYS A 195 7.66 5.64 14.87
C LYS A 195 6.59 4.61 15.24
N ALA A 196 5.32 4.94 15.02
CA ALA A 196 4.22 4.01 15.26
C ALA A 196 4.29 2.78 14.34
N ILE A 197 4.68 2.93 13.08
CA ILE A 197 4.90 1.82 12.14
C ILE A 197 6.02 0.91 12.66
N GLN A 198 7.19 1.46 12.96
CA GLN A 198 8.35 0.69 13.43
C GLN A 198 8.05 -0.05 14.74
N SER A 199 7.37 0.61 15.68
CA SER A 199 6.96 0.01 16.95
C SER A 199 5.91 -1.09 16.76
N ARG A 200 4.95 -0.91 15.84
CA ARG A 200 3.86 -1.86 15.63
C ARG A 200 4.30 -3.14 14.94
N PHE A 201 5.26 -3.06 14.02
CA PHE A 201 5.69 -4.21 13.23
C PHE A 201 7.07 -4.75 13.63
N GLU A 202 7.72 -4.13 14.62
CA GLU A 202 9.11 -4.43 15.02
C GLU A 202 10.07 -4.45 13.81
N VAL A 203 9.82 -3.57 12.85
CA VAL A 203 10.66 -3.39 11.65
C VAL A 203 11.48 -2.12 11.84
N GLU A 204 12.79 -2.25 11.69
CA GLU A 204 13.66 -1.08 11.54
C GLU A 204 13.57 -0.58 10.10
N ILE A 205 12.94 0.58 9.91
CA ILE A 205 12.88 1.26 8.62
C ILE A 205 14.06 2.23 8.63
N SER A 206 15.11 1.92 7.89
CA SER A 206 16.31 2.75 7.84
C SER A 206 16.13 3.95 6.92
N GLU A 207 16.96 4.97 7.10
CA GLU A 207 17.03 6.07 6.15
C GLU A 207 17.53 5.55 4.80
N LEU A 208 17.00 6.10 3.70
CA LEU A 208 17.38 5.71 2.35
C LEU A 208 18.88 5.98 2.16
N PRO A 209 19.71 4.96 1.87
CA PRO A 209 21.12 5.17 1.58
C PRO A 209 21.29 5.90 0.24
N GLU A 210 22.48 6.46 0.00
CA GLU A 210 22.78 7.15 -1.26
C GLU A 210 22.68 6.20 -2.47
N THR A 211 23.01 4.93 -2.27
CA THR A 211 22.96 3.89 -3.30
C THR A 211 22.29 2.63 -2.77
N ILE A 212 21.42 2.03 -3.56
CA ILE A 212 20.78 0.73 -3.28
C ILE A 212 21.09 -0.22 -4.44
N ASP A 213 21.65 -1.38 -4.11
CA ASP A 213 21.90 -2.44 -5.09
C ASP A 213 20.56 -3.06 -5.56
N ALA A 214 20.32 -3.08 -6.87
CA ALA A 214 19.13 -3.67 -7.46
C ALA A 214 18.95 -5.15 -7.07
N SER A 215 20.05 -5.87 -6.83
CA SER A 215 20.03 -7.29 -6.43
C SER A 215 19.30 -7.53 -5.10
N THR A 216 19.17 -6.51 -4.24
CA THR A 216 18.56 -6.66 -2.91
C THR A 216 17.04 -6.58 -2.93
N TYR A 217 16.46 -5.94 -3.94
CA TYR A 217 15.01 -5.75 -4.05
C TYR A 217 14.40 -6.22 -5.38
N MET A 218 15.22 -6.64 -6.34
CA MET A 218 14.78 -7.34 -7.54
C MET A 218 15.08 -8.84 -7.45
N ASN A 219 14.17 -9.65 -7.97
CA ASN A 219 14.48 -11.05 -8.25
C ASN A 219 15.29 -11.12 -9.55
N ALA A 220 16.28 -12.01 -9.59
CA ALA A 220 17.00 -12.37 -10.82
C ALA A 220 16.07 -13.04 -11.83
#